data_AF-A0A6V8ER09-F1
#
_entry.id   AF-A0A6V8ER09-F1
#
_cell.length_a   1.000
_cell.length_b   1.000
_cell.length_c   1.000
_cell.angle_alpha   90.00
_cell.angle_beta   90.00
_cell.angle_gamma   90.00
#
_symmetry.space_group_name_H-M   'P 1'
#
loop_
_entity.id
_entity.type
_entity.pdbx_description
1 polymer ?
#
loop_
_entity_poly.entity_id
_entity_poly.type
_entity_poly.pdbx_seq_one_letter_code
_entity_poly.pdbx_strand_id
1 'polypeptide(L)'
;MKQVPDTTARISIASGSVDEGSISKWTISPYDEYALEAALKLQSESGAKVVAITLGPQRSSKSLIDAAAVGADELIHVLYEGSSGSLSLQGALAAAVRKSEADIVLAGKQAADTNSGSTAPGVAQMLGLPCVGLVSEV
;
A
#
# COMPACT_ATOMS: atom_id res chain seq x y z
N MET A 1 0.02 0.52 -1.86
CA MET A 1 -1.20 0.05 -1.17
C MET A 1 -0.88 -1.20 -0.37
N LYS A 2 -1.53 -1.42 0.77
CA LYS A 2 -1.35 -2.60 1.61
C LYS A 2 -2.68 -3.32 1.78
N GLN A 3 -2.65 -4.65 1.68
CA GLN A 3 -3.77 -5.50 2.08
C GLN A 3 -3.74 -5.70 3.60
N VAL A 4 -4.84 -5.40 4.27
CA VAL A 4 -5.01 -5.51 5.73
C VAL A 4 -6.27 -6.32 6.05
N PRO A 5 -6.40 -6.85 7.28
CA PRO A 5 -7.68 -7.41 7.71
C PRO A 5 -8.76 -6.33 7.59
N ASP A 6 -9.95 -6.71 7.13
CA ASP A 6 -11.08 -5.79 7.13
C ASP A 6 -11.30 -5.23 8.55
N THR A 7 -11.56 -3.93 8.66
CA THR A 7 -11.68 -3.26 9.97
C THR A 7 -12.87 -3.75 10.80
N THR A 8 -13.78 -4.50 10.17
CA THR A 8 -14.90 -5.19 10.83
C THR A 8 -14.64 -6.69 11.05
N ALA A 9 -13.53 -7.23 10.54
CA ALA A 9 -13.17 -8.63 10.72
C ALA A 9 -12.86 -8.93 12.19
N ARG A 10 -13.26 -10.12 12.63
CA ARG A 10 -12.90 -10.60 13.96
C ARG A 10 -11.43 -11.03 13.95
N ILE A 11 -10.64 -10.46 14.85
CA ILE A 11 -9.23 -10.79 15.02
C ILE A 11 -9.07 -11.76 16.20
N SER A 12 -8.35 -12.86 15.96
CA SER A 12 -7.91 -13.80 16.99
C SER A 12 -6.39 -13.74 17.13
N ILE A 13 -5.89 -14.07 18.33
CA ILE A 13 -4.46 -14.09 18.62
C ILE A 13 -4.06 -15.53 18.92
N ALA A 14 -3.00 -16.00 18.26
CA ALA A 14 -2.38 -17.30 18.52
C ALA A 14 -0.86 -17.10 18.66
N SER A 15 -0.26 -17.72 19.67
CA SER A 15 1.20 -17.69 19.89
C SER A 15 1.80 -16.27 19.95
N GLY A 16 1.06 -15.31 20.51
CA GLY A 16 1.51 -13.91 20.65
C GLY A 16 1.47 -13.08 19.37
N SER A 17 0.82 -13.57 18.30
CA SER A 17 0.62 -12.85 17.04
C SER A 17 -0.82 -13.02 16.53
N VAL A 18 -1.23 -12.18 15.59
CA VAL A 18 -2.53 -12.32 14.93
C VAL A 18 -2.59 -13.66 14.19
N ASP A 19 -3.65 -14.43 14.42
CA ASP A 19 -3.93 -15.64 13.65
C ASP A 19 -4.56 -15.24 12.32
N GLU A 20 -3.73 -15.10 11.29
CA GLU A 20 -4.17 -14.76 9.93
C GLU A 20 -5.16 -15.79 9.35
N GLY A 21 -5.10 -17.06 9.77
CA GLY A 21 -6.02 -18.11 9.33
C GLY A 21 -7.45 -17.92 9.84
N SER A 22 -7.62 -17.14 10.93
CA SER A 22 -8.94 -16.80 11.47
C SER A 22 -9.62 -15.62 10.75
N ILE A 23 -8.91 -14.95 9.84
CA ILE A 23 -9.38 -13.72 9.20
C ILE A 23 -10.24 -14.06 7.98
N SER A 24 -11.54 -13.80 8.09
CA SER A 24 -12.53 -14.11 7.05
C SER A 24 -12.50 -13.15 5.85
N LYS A 25 -11.98 -11.93 6.02
CA LYS A 25 -11.98 -10.90 4.99
C LYS A 25 -10.74 -10.00 5.08
N TRP A 26 -10.13 -9.78 3.91
CA TRP A 26 -9.00 -8.89 3.70
C TRP A 26 -9.41 -7.78 2.72
N THR A 27 -8.90 -6.58 2.92
CA THR A 27 -9.23 -5.39 2.11
C THR A 27 -8.00 -4.53 1.87
N ILE A 28 -8.09 -3.58 0.94
CA ILE A 28 -7.12 -2.50 0.83
C ILE A 28 -7.24 -1.64 2.10
N SER A 29 -6.11 -1.24 2.69
CA SER A 29 -6.13 -0.33 3.84
C SER A 29 -6.93 0.93 3.49
N PRO A 30 -7.90 1.39 4.31
CA PRO A 30 -8.78 2.51 3.95
C PRO A 30 -8.03 3.79 3.55
N TYR A 31 -6.88 4.07 4.18
CA TYR A 31 -6.07 5.24 3.79
C TYR A 31 -5.38 5.07 2.44
N ASP A 32 -5.09 3.84 2.02
CA ASP A 32 -4.59 3.56 0.68
C ASP A 32 -5.70 3.64 -0.37
N GLU A 33 -6.96 3.39 -0.01
CA GLU A 33 -8.11 3.62 -0.90
C GLU A 33 -8.25 5.11 -1.24
N TYR A 34 -8.06 6.00 -0.26
CA TYR A 34 -8.02 7.45 -0.53
C TYR A 34 -6.85 7.85 -1.43
N ALA A 35 -5.68 7.24 -1.24
CA ALA A 35 -4.52 7.49 -2.09
C ALA A 35 -4.73 7.01 -3.53
N LEU A 36 -5.39 5.85 -3.70
CA LEU A 36 -5.77 5.33 -5.02
C LEU A 36 -6.78 6.26 -5.70
N GLU A 37 -7.83 6.68 -5.00
CA GLU A 37 -8.84 7.60 -5.54
C GLU A 37 -8.22 8.94 -5.98
N ALA A 38 -7.32 9.51 -5.16
CA ALA A 38 -6.60 10.71 -5.53
C ALA A 38 -5.73 10.52 -6.79
N ALA A 39 -5.09 9.35 -6.94
CA ALA A 39 -4.32 9.03 -8.15
C ALA A 39 -5.22 8.90 -9.39
N LEU A 40 -6.38 8.26 -9.27
CA LEU A 40 -7.37 8.12 -10.34
C LEU A 40 -7.97 9.47 -10.75
N LYS A 41 -8.20 10.37 -9.78
CA LYS A 41 -8.63 11.74 -10.06
C LYS A 41 -7.58 12.47 -10.90
N LEU A 42 -6.30 12.42 -10.51
CA LEU A 42 -5.20 13.01 -11.30
C LEU A 42 -5.12 12.40 -12.70
N GLN A 43 -5.27 11.08 -12.83
CA GLN A 43 -5.37 10.42 -14.14
C GLN A 43 -6.50 10.99 -15.00
N SER A 44 -7.69 11.19 -14.42
CA SER A 44 -8.84 11.73 -15.15
C SER A 44 -8.65 13.20 -15.59
N GLU A 45 -7.92 13.99 -14.80
CA GLU A 45 -7.73 15.42 -15.04
C GLU A 45 -6.54 15.73 -15.96
N SER A 46 -5.47 14.93 -15.88
CA SER A 46 -4.20 15.21 -16.59
C SER A 46 -3.77 14.12 -17.57
N GLY A 47 -4.48 12.99 -17.63
CA GLY A 47 -4.04 11.82 -18.41
C GLY A 47 -2.82 11.12 -17.82
N ALA A 48 -2.52 11.33 -16.54
CA ALA A 48 -1.43 10.62 -15.86
C ALA A 48 -1.68 9.12 -15.84
N LYS A 49 -0.61 8.31 -15.84
CA LYS A 49 -0.72 6.86 -15.62
C LYS A 49 -0.71 6.55 -14.13
N VAL A 50 -1.51 5.56 -13.72
CA VAL A 50 -1.58 5.07 -12.34
C VAL A 50 -0.91 3.70 -12.24
N VAL A 51 0.18 3.64 -11.49
CA VAL A 51 0.86 2.37 -11.15
C VAL A 51 0.49 1.97 -9.71
N ALA A 52 -0.26 0.89 -9.54
CA ALA A 52 -0.59 0.35 -8.23
C ALA A 52 0.52 -0.60 -7.75
N ILE A 53 1.10 -0.32 -6.58
CA ILE A 53 2.18 -1.13 -5.98
C ILE A 53 1.70 -1.75 -4.67
N THR A 54 1.93 -3.05 -4.48
CA THR A 54 1.71 -3.75 -3.20
C THR A 54 2.95 -4.58 -2.83
N LEU A 55 3.21 -4.71 -1.53
CA LEU A 55 4.19 -5.64 -0.97
C LEU A 55 3.47 -6.56 0.00
N GLY A 56 3.54 -7.86 -0.23
CA GLY A 56 2.93 -8.83 0.65
C GLY A 56 2.85 -10.24 0.07
N PRO A 57 2.22 -11.17 0.81
CA PRO A 57 2.06 -12.56 0.40
C PRO A 57 1.20 -12.68 -0.86
N GLN A 58 1.14 -13.86 -1.47
CA GLN A 58 0.39 -14.08 -2.72
C GLN A 58 -1.06 -13.57 -2.66
N ARG A 59 -1.71 -13.67 -1.49
CA ARG A 59 -3.07 -13.15 -1.25
C ARG A 59 -3.23 -11.65 -1.47
N SER A 60 -2.16 -10.86 -1.33
CA SER A 60 -2.21 -9.40 -1.54
C SER A 60 -2.35 -9.00 -3.00
N SER A 61 -2.16 -9.93 -3.95
CA SER A 61 -2.44 -9.70 -5.37
C SER A 61 -3.90 -9.31 -5.62
N LYS A 62 -4.84 -9.78 -4.78
CA LYS A 62 -6.25 -9.38 -4.87
C LYS A 62 -6.45 -7.87 -4.76
N SER A 63 -5.67 -7.18 -3.93
CA SER A 63 -5.71 -5.71 -3.82
C SER A 63 -5.25 -5.00 -5.10
N LEU A 64 -4.34 -5.61 -5.87
CA LEU A 64 -3.94 -5.07 -7.18
C LEU A 64 -5.03 -5.29 -8.23
N ILE A 65 -5.69 -6.46 -8.20
CA ILE A 65 -6.84 -6.75 -9.08
C ILE A 65 -7.97 -5.75 -8.81
N ASP A 66 -8.24 -5.44 -7.54
CA ASP A 66 -9.24 -4.44 -7.16
C ASP A 66 -8.86 -3.03 -7.63
N ALA A 67 -7.57 -2.68 -7.59
CA ALA A 67 -7.07 -1.41 -8.15
C ALA A 67 -7.25 -1.33 -9.67
N ALA A 68 -6.92 -2.40 -10.39
CA ALA A 68 -7.12 -2.46 -11.84
C ALA A 68 -8.60 -2.38 -12.22
N ALA A 69 -9.49 -3.00 -11.44
CA ALA A 69 -10.92 -2.97 -11.68
C ALA A 69 -11.51 -1.55 -11.62
N VAL A 70 -10.86 -0.61 -10.93
CA VAL A 70 -11.28 0.79 -10.81
C VAL A 70 -10.46 1.77 -11.66
N GLY A 71 -9.46 1.31 -12.41
CA GLY A 71 -8.75 2.14 -13.40
C GLY A 71 -7.24 2.29 -13.23
N ALA A 72 -6.59 1.54 -12.32
CA ALA A 72 -5.12 1.50 -12.30
C ALA A 72 -4.58 0.87 -13.59
N ASP A 73 -3.61 1.53 -14.25
CA ASP A 73 -3.07 1.12 -15.55
C ASP A 73 -2.06 -0.04 -15.43
N GLU A 74 -1.18 0.03 -14.43
CA GLU A 74 -0.07 -0.90 -14.27
C GLU A 74 0.01 -1.40 -12.82
N LEU A 75 0.44 -2.65 -12.64
CA LEU A 75 0.43 -3.32 -11.35
C LEU A 75 1.82 -3.87 -11.01
N ILE A 76 2.33 -3.58 -9.82
CA ILE A 76 3.58 -4.14 -9.30
C ILE A 76 3.30 -4.88 -7.98
N HIS A 77 3.51 -6.19 -7.99
CA HIS A 77 3.49 -7.02 -6.79
C HIS A 77 4.92 -7.34 -6.35
N VAL A 78 5.33 -6.79 -5.22
CA VAL A 78 6.52 -7.23 -4.49
C VAL A 78 6.13 -8.41 -3.61
N LEU A 79 6.24 -9.62 -4.18
CA LEU A 79 5.87 -10.86 -3.49
C LEU A 79 6.79 -11.12 -2.29
N TYR A 80 6.20 -11.26 -1.12
CA TYR A 80 6.91 -11.57 0.12
C TYR A 80 6.01 -12.29 1.13
N GLU A 81 6.36 -13.53 1.48
CA GLU A 81 5.56 -14.40 2.37
C GLU A 81 5.98 -14.33 3.85
N GLY A 82 6.98 -13.50 4.18
CA GLY A 82 7.57 -13.45 5.53
C GLY A 82 7.14 -12.25 6.36
N SER A 83 7.68 -12.17 7.58
CA SER A 83 7.70 -10.95 8.38
C SER A 83 9.06 -10.26 8.23
N SER A 84 9.03 -8.96 8.00
CA SER A 84 10.24 -8.13 7.86
C SER A 84 10.11 -6.88 8.73
N GLY A 85 11.24 -6.39 9.21
CA GLY A 85 11.29 -5.08 9.86
C GLY A 85 10.96 -3.95 8.89
N SER A 86 10.51 -2.82 9.42
CA SER A 86 10.07 -1.67 8.62
C SER A 86 11.12 -1.21 7.60
N LEU A 87 12.41 -1.21 7.95
CA LEU A 87 13.50 -0.81 7.05
C LEU A 87 13.60 -1.72 5.82
N SER A 88 13.51 -3.04 6.00
CA SER A 88 13.57 -3.98 4.87
C SER A 88 12.37 -3.82 3.94
N LEU A 89 11.17 -3.62 4.50
CA LEU A 89 9.95 -3.37 3.73
C LEU A 89 10.02 -2.06 2.95
N GLN A 90 10.50 -0.99 3.60
CA GLN A 90 10.71 0.32 2.96
C GLN A 90 11.74 0.22 1.83
N GLY A 91 12.83 -0.53 1.99
CA GLY A 91 13.83 -0.73 0.95
C GLY A 91 13.27 -1.46 -0.28
N ALA A 92 12.47 -2.51 -0.06
CA ALA A 92 11.80 -3.24 -1.13
C ALA A 92 10.77 -2.36 -1.88
N LEU A 93 9.98 -1.56 -1.16
CA LEU A 93 9.05 -0.59 -1.75
C LEU A 93 9.78 0.53 -2.50
N ALA A 94 10.90 1.05 -1.97
CA ALA A 94 11.71 2.05 -2.65
C ALA A 94 12.25 1.52 -3.99
N ALA A 95 12.70 0.25 -4.04
CA ALA A 95 13.11 -0.38 -5.30
C ALA A 95 11.93 -0.50 -6.30
N ALA A 96 10.74 -0.85 -5.82
CA ALA A 96 9.54 -0.91 -6.67
C ALA A 96 9.12 0.46 -7.20
N VAL A 97 9.18 1.51 -6.39
CA VAL A 97 8.90 2.90 -6.80
C VAL A 97 9.92 3.38 -7.82
N ARG A 98 11.21 3.05 -7.68
CA ARG A 98 12.21 3.37 -8.72
C ARG A 98 11.88 2.66 -10.03
N LYS A 99 11.44 1.40 -9.97
CA LYS A 99 11.07 0.62 -11.15
C LYS A 99 9.82 1.14 -11.85
N SER A 100 8.89 1.76 -11.12
CA SER A 100 7.68 2.34 -11.72
C SER A 100 7.92 3.66 -12.44
N GLU A 101 9.11 4.28 -12.27
CA GLU A 101 9.46 5.57 -12.88
C GLU A 101 8.42 6.67 -12.59
N ALA A 102 7.77 6.63 -11.43
CA ALA A 102 6.68 7.53 -11.09
C ALA A 102 7.20 8.92 -10.68
N ASP A 103 6.55 9.98 -11.20
CA ASP A 103 6.86 11.37 -10.84
C ASP A 103 6.32 11.75 -9.45
N ILE A 104 5.18 11.16 -9.07
CA ILE A 104 4.49 11.41 -7.80
C ILE A 104 4.14 10.06 -7.16
N VAL A 105 4.36 9.95 -5.85
CA VAL A 105 4.00 8.77 -5.06
C VAL A 105 2.93 9.13 -4.04
N LEU A 106 1.74 8.56 -4.20
CA LEU A 106 0.64 8.68 -3.25
C LEU A 106 0.56 7.42 -2.39
N ALA A 107 0.40 7.59 -1.08
CA ALA A 107 0.30 6.50 -0.12
C ALA A 107 -0.64 6.90 1.03
N GLY A 108 -1.31 5.92 1.63
CA GLY A 108 -2.09 6.16 2.83
C GLY A 108 -1.23 6.64 3.99
N LYS A 109 -1.79 7.49 4.86
CA LYS A 109 -1.08 8.05 6.03
C LYS A 109 -0.52 6.97 6.96
N GLN A 110 -1.23 5.85 7.09
CA GLN A 110 -0.85 4.68 7.88
C GLN A 110 -1.67 3.46 7.40
N ALA A 111 -1.23 2.26 7.75
CA ALA A 111 -2.04 1.06 7.57
C ALA A 111 -2.95 0.83 8.79
N ALA A 112 -4.16 0.32 8.56
CA ALA A 112 -5.14 0.09 9.63
C ALA A 112 -4.73 -1.01 10.64
N ASP A 113 -3.84 -1.92 10.24
CA ASP A 113 -3.39 -3.03 11.08
C ASP A 113 -2.26 -2.63 12.05
N THR A 114 -1.20 -1.99 11.55
CA THR A 114 -0.02 -1.64 12.36
C THR A 114 -0.04 -0.20 12.89
N ASN A 115 -0.83 0.69 12.28
CA ASN A 115 -0.89 2.13 12.61
C ASN A 115 0.49 2.85 12.65
N SER A 116 1.53 2.27 12.05
CA SER A 116 2.92 2.74 12.19
C SER A 116 3.17 4.10 11.52
N GLY A 117 2.49 4.40 10.41
CA GLY A 117 2.68 5.64 9.63
C GLY A 117 4.09 5.85 9.05
N SER A 118 5.00 4.91 9.22
CA SER A 118 6.43 5.07 8.89
C SER A 118 6.78 4.70 7.45
N THR A 119 5.92 3.96 6.74
CA THR A 119 6.27 3.39 5.43
C THR A 119 6.58 4.45 4.38
N ALA A 120 5.64 5.38 4.13
CA ALA A 120 5.82 6.40 3.09
C ALA A 120 6.98 7.37 3.39
N PRO A 121 7.13 7.93 4.62
CA PRO A 121 8.29 8.74 4.96
C PRO A 121 9.62 7.99 4.82
N GLY A 122 9.67 6.71 5.22
CA GLY A 122 10.87 5.88 5.09
C GLY A 122 11.24 5.60 3.64
N VAL A 123 10.26 5.31 2.79
CA VAL A 123 10.48 5.16 1.34
C VAL A 123 11.00 6.46 0.74
N ALA A 124 10.38 7.60 1.04
CA ALA A 124 10.82 8.91 0.55
C ALA A 124 12.27 9.22 0.97
N GLN A 125 12.62 8.97 2.24
CA GLN A 125 13.98 9.13 2.75
C GLN A 125 14.99 8.26 1.97
N MET A 126 14.67 7.00 1.69
CA MET A 126 15.54 6.09 0.92
C MET A 126 15.68 6.48 -0.55
N LEU A 127 14.71 7.22 -1.09
CA LEU A 127 14.74 7.74 -2.45
C LEU A 127 15.38 9.14 -2.54
N GLY A 128 15.60 9.82 -1.41
CA GLY A 128 16.03 11.21 -1.39
C GLY A 128 14.95 12.18 -1.88
N LEU A 129 13.67 11.83 -1.68
CA LEU A 129 12.52 12.60 -2.13
C LEU A 129 11.91 13.41 -0.97
N PRO A 130 11.34 14.59 -1.25
CA PRO A 130 10.53 15.29 -0.26
C PRO A 130 9.27 14.47 0.09
N CYS A 131 8.81 14.58 1.33
CA CYS A 131 7.61 13.89 1.82
C CYS A 131 6.71 14.88 2.55
N VAL A 132 5.44 14.93 2.16
CA VAL A 132 4.39 15.69 2.86
C VAL A 132 3.42 14.68 3.46
N GLY A 133 3.25 14.74 4.78
CA GLY A 133 2.34 13.86 5.53
C GLY A 133 0.99 14.52 5.81
N LEU A 134 -0.02 13.70 6.14
CA LEU A 134 -1.36 14.14 6.55
C LEU A 134 -2.09 15.03 5.54
N VAL A 135 -1.87 14.79 4.25
CA VAL A 135 -2.52 15.52 3.15
C VAL A 135 -4.02 15.25 3.16
N SER A 136 -4.83 16.31 3.14
CA SER A 136 -6.29 16.26 3.05
C SER A 136 -6.85 16.54 1.65
N GLU A 137 -6.05 17.15 0.78
CA GLU A 137 -6.38 17.49 -0.60
C GLU A 137 -5.09 17.51 -1.43
N VAL A 138 -5.17 17.01 -2.67
CA VAL A 138 -4.07 16.91 -3.64
C VAL A 138 -4.41 17.76 -4.85
#